data_AF-A0A947XQN2-F1
#
_entry.id   AF-A0A947XQN2-F1
#
_cell.length_a   1.000
_cell.length_b   1.000
_cell.length_c   1.000
_cell.angle_alpha   90.00
_cell.angle_beta   90.00
_cell.angle_gamma   90.00
#
_symmetry.space_group_name_H-M   'P 1'
#
loop_
_entity.id
_entity.type
_entity.pdbx_description
1 polymer ?
#
loop_
_entity_poly.entity_id
_entity_poly.type
_entity_poly.pdbx_seq_one_letter_code
_entity_poly.pdbx_strand_id
1 'polypeptide(L)'
;KPTIIFSHYGLAEDDMKNNFWFESKPHYALIKNRLDVRKILEKSGKVVAVISGHQHWNRIHVHNNIPYFTVTSLIENFKNDGIPAAAYTIINLNKQQIIVDIQGNDPEKFSFNLTRFSPIWSFIR
;
A
#
# COMPACT_ATOMS: atom_id res chain seq x y z
N LYS A 1 -17.84 5.42 -7.29
CA LYS A 1 -17.34 6.18 -6.13
C LYS A 1 -15.84 5.91 -6.02
N PRO A 2 -15.01 6.88 -5.61
CA PRO A 2 -13.62 6.62 -5.23
C PRO A 2 -13.57 5.54 -4.14
N THR A 3 -12.63 4.60 -4.25
CA THR A 3 -12.57 3.41 -3.38
C THR A 3 -11.14 3.15 -2.90
N ILE A 4 -10.99 2.92 -1.60
CA ILE A 4 -9.76 2.35 -1.01
C ILE A 4 -9.97 0.84 -0.86
N ILE A 5 -8.97 0.06 -1.22
CA ILE A 5 -8.96 -1.40 -0.99
C ILE A 5 -8.09 -1.70 0.23
N PHE A 6 -8.60 -2.56 1.11
CA PHE A 6 -7.83 -3.15 2.20
C PHE A 6 -7.64 -4.64 1.91
N SER A 7 -6.40 -5.11 2.00
CA SER A 7 -6.03 -6.51 1.79
C SER A 7 -5.00 -6.90 2.86
N HIS A 8 -5.04 -8.14 3.37
CA HIS A 8 -4.00 -8.55 4.30
C HIS A 8 -2.64 -8.65 3.61
N TYR A 9 -2.59 -9.38 2.49
CA TYR A 9 -1.38 -9.55 1.69
C TYR A 9 -1.19 -8.40 0.70
N GLY A 10 0.08 -8.07 0.44
CA GLY A 10 0.51 -7.11 -0.57
C GLY A 10 0.06 -7.48 -1.98
N LEU A 11 -0.46 -6.47 -2.69
CA LEU A 11 -0.86 -6.55 -4.10
C LEU A 11 0.14 -5.87 -5.05
N ALA A 12 1.06 -5.08 -4.52
CA ALA A 12 2.14 -4.47 -5.28
C ALA A 12 3.19 -5.50 -5.70
N GLU A 13 3.92 -5.20 -6.77
CA GLU A 13 5.20 -5.86 -7.01
C GLU A 13 6.23 -5.32 -6.01
N ASP A 14 7.00 -6.20 -5.42
CA ASP A 14 8.07 -5.86 -4.50
C ASP A 14 9.06 -7.03 -4.47
N ASP A 15 10.36 -6.76 -4.39
CA ASP A 15 11.41 -7.79 -4.41
C ASP A 15 11.75 -8.32 -3.00
N MET A 16 11.15 -7.71 -1.96
CA MET A 16 11.43 -7.98 -0.54
C MET A 16 12.89 -7.80 -0.16
N LYS A 17 13.68 -7.07 -0.96
CA LYS A 17 15.09 -6.87 -0.67
C LYS A 17 15.24 -6.13 0.67
N ASN A 18 16.11 -6.64 1.54
CA ASN A 18 16.29 -6.20 2.93
C ASN A 18 15.07 -6.35 3.84
N ASN A 19 14.01 -7.07 3.43
CA ASN A 19 12.93 -7.41 4.35
C ASN A 19 13.40 -8.50 5.29
N PHE A 20 13.39 -8.23 6.59
CA PHE A 20 13.86 -9.16 7.62
C PHE A 20 13.19 -10.55 7.54
N TRP A 21 11.90 -10.61 7.22
CA TRP A 21 11.09 -11.82 7.23
C TRP A 21 11.09 -12.56 5.88
N PHE A 22 11.13 -11.82 4.77
CA PHE A 22 10.79 -12.35 3.45
C PHE A 22 11.89 -12.24 2.40
N GLU A 23 13.03 -11.60 2.67
CA GLU A 23 14.11 -11.45 1.68
C GLU A 23 14.57 -12.79 1.09
N SER A 24 14.71 -13.82 1.93
CA SER A 24 15.12 -15.16 1.47
C SER A 24 14.02 -15.90 0.69
N LYS A 25 12.74 -15.53 0.89
CA LYS A 25 11.56 -16.21 0.31
C LYS A 25 10.46 -15.20 -0.04
N PRO A 26 10.69 -14.30 -1.02
CA PRO A 26 9.78 -13.20 -1.33
C PRO A 26 8.39 -13.65 -1.75
N HIS A 27 8.26 -14.85 -2.32
CA HIS A 27 7.00 -15.43 -2.76
C HIS A 27 6.01 -15.71 -1.61
N TYR A 28 6.45 -15.77 -0.35
CA TYR A 28 5.56 -15.88 0.81
C TYR A 28 5.00 -14.53 1.27
N ALA A 29 5.58 -13.42 0.80
CA ALA A 29 5.15 -12.08 1.19
C ALA A 29 4.00 -11.55 0.32
N LEU A 30 3.79 -12.12 -0.87
CA LEU A 30 2.96 -11.55 -1.93
C LEU A 30 1.87 -12.51 -2.39
N ILE A 31 0.70 -11.97 -2.74
CA ILE A 31 -0.34 -12.75 -3.42
C ILE A 31 0.17 -13.21 -4.80
N LYS A 32 -0.05 -14.49 -5.11
CA LYS A 32 0.42 -15.12 -6.37
C LYS A 32 -0.20 -14.47 -7.62
N ASN A 33 -1.50 -14.21 -7.62
CA ASN A 33 -2.23 -13.62 -8.75
C ASN A 33 -2.38 -12.09 -8.66
N ARG A 34 -1.46 -11.41 -7.94
CA ARG A 34 -1.55 -9.96 -7.70
C ARG A 34 -1.58 -9.14 -8.99
N LEU A 35 -0.87 -9.57 -10.04
CA LEU A 35 -0.91 -8.91 -11.35
C LEU A 35 -2.33 -8.86 -11.91
N ASP A 36 -3.06 -9.97 -11.86
CA ASP A 36 -4.43 -10.04 -12.38
C ASP A 36 -5.41 -9.25 -11.51
N VAL A 37 -5.21 -9.27 -10.19
CA VAL A 37 -5.97 -8.41 -9.27
C VAL A 37 -5.73 -6.94 -9.60
N ARG A 38 -4.47 -6.51 -9.73
CA ARG A 38 -4.12 -5.11 -10.07
C ARG A 38 -4.75 -4.68 -11.40
N LYS A 39 -4.72 -5.53 -12.44
CA LYS A 39 -5.41 -5.24 -13.71
C LYS A 39 -6.91 -4.98 -13.53
N ILE A 40 -7.59 -5.72 -12.65
CA ILE A 40 -9.01 -5.50 -12.34
C ILE A 40 -9.21 -4.17 -11.61
N LEU A 41 -8.36 -3.87 -10.61
CA LEU A 41 -8.41 -2.61 -9.86
C LEU A 41 -8.20 -1.41 -10.78
N GLU A 42 -7.20 -1.48 -11.65
CA GLU A 42 -6.86 -0.47 -12.65
C GLU A 42 -8.00 -0.28 -13.66
N LYS A 43 -8.51 -1.37 -14.25
CA LYS A 43 -9.64 -1.35 -15.20
C LYS A 43 -10.90 -0.74 -14.60
N SER A 44 -11.09 -0.83 -13.29
CA SER A 44 -12.26 -0.27 -12.62
C SER A 44 -12.34 1.26 -12.73
N GLY A 45 -11.20 1.95 -12.84
CA GLY A 45 -11.10 3.42 -12.79
C GLY A 45 -11.59 4.06 -11.48
N LYS A 46 -11.86 3.25 -10.43
CA LYS A 46 -12.47 3.69 -9.17
C LYS A 46 -11.51 3.63 -7.99
N VAL A 47 -10.49 2.77 -8.06
CA VAL A 47 -9.56 2.55 -6.95
C VAL A 47 -8.57 3.71 -6.88
N VAL A 48 -8.46 4.32 -5.70
CA VAL A 48 -7.57 5.46 -5.45
C VAL A 48 -6.37 5.13 -4.58
N ALA A 49 -6.41 4.02 -3.85
CA ALA A 49 -5.31 3.50 -3.06
C ALA A 49 -5.59 2.05 -2.63
N VAL A 50 -4.51 1.33 -2.30
CA VAL A 50 -4.57 0.01 -1.67
C VAL A 50 -3.75 0.05 -0.38
N ILE A 51 -4.28 -0.50 0.70
CA ILE A 51 -3.60 -0.63 1.99
C ILE A 51 -3.45 -2.12 2.31
N SER A 52 -2.23 -2.53 2.65
CA SER A 52 -1.88 -3.90 2.99
C SER A 52 -0.97 -4.01 4.20
N GLY A 53 -0.89 -5.21 4.78
CA GLY A 53 0.02 -5.56 5.87
C GLY A 53 0.87 -6.77 5.47
N HIS A 54 0.95 -7.77 6.36
CA HIS A 54 1.64 -9.07 6.16
C HIS A 54 3.16 -9.02 6.02
N GLN A 55 3.70 -8.05 5.30
CA GLN A 55 5.14 -7.91 5.04
C GLN A 55 5.92 -7.30 6.20
N HIS A 56 5.22 -6.85 7.26
CA HIS A 56 5.83 -6.42 8.51
C HIS A 56 6.83 -5.25 8.35
N TRP A 57 6.57 -4.37 7.38
CA TRP A 57 7.37 -3.17 7.15
C TRP A 57 6.55 -2.07 6.47
N ASN A 58 7.09 -0.85 6.48
CA ASN A 58 6.44 0.30 5.84
C ASN A 58 6.98 0.48 4.42
N ARG A 59 6.10 0.42 3.42
CA ARG A 59 6.45 0.62 2.00
C ARG A 59 5.35 1.33 1.24
N ILE A 60 5.75 2.04 0.19
CA ILE A 60 4.86 2.53 -0.86
C ILE A 60 5.37 2.08 -2.23
N HIS A 61 4.47 1.54 -3.04
CA HIS A 61 4.67 1.30 -4.47
C HIS A 61 3.57 1.97 -5.26
N VAL A 62 3.84 2.35 -6.51
CA VAL A 62 2.86 2.98 -7.38
C VAL A 62 2.76 2.20 -8.67
N HIS A 63 1.56 1.72 -8.99
CA HIS A 63 1.26 1.04 -10.25
C HIS A 63 0.10 1.74 -10.94
N ASN A 64 0.31 2.21 -12.18
CA ASN A 64 -0.72 2.87 -12.99
C ASN A 64 -1.48 3.97 -12.22
N ASN A 65 -0.71 4.84 -11.54
CA ASN A 65 -1.17 5.94 -10.68
C ASN A 65 -2.01 5.54 -9.45
N ILE A 66 -2.06 4.26 -9.09
CA ILE A 66 -2.64 3.78 -7.83
C ILE A 66 -1.49 3.54 -6.84
N PRO A 67 -1.46 4.23 -5.68
CA PRO A 67 -0.51 3.95 -4.61
C PRO A 67 -0.95 2.71 -3.80
N TYR A 68 0.01 1.84 -3.53
CA TYR A 68 -0.10 0.62 -2.73
C TYR A 68 0.77 0.81 -1.50
N PHE A 69 0.12 1.00 -0.35
CA PHE A 69 0.79 1.16 0.93
C PHE A 69 0.84 -0.18 1.65
N THR A 70 2.01 -0.53 2.15
CA THR A 70 2.20 -1.62 3.10
C THR A 70 2.54 -0.99 4.44
N VAL A 71 1.81 -1.38 5.48
CA VAL A 71 2.04 -0.89 6.86
C VAL A 71 2.63 -2.00 7.71
N THR A 72 3.47 -1.62 8.65
CA THR A 72 4.13 -2.54 9.58
C THR A 72 3.15 -3.19 10.57
N SER A 73 3.62 -4.23 11.26
CA SER A 73 2.84 -4.94 12.29
C SER A 73 2.87 -4.19 13.62
N LEU A 74 1.77 -4.29 14.38
CA LEU A 74 1.67 -3.75 15.74
C LEU A 74 2.78 -4.30 16.66
N ILE A 75 3.17 -5.56 16.44
CA ILE A 75 4.16 -6.28 17.24
C ILE A 75 5.54 -6.37 16.55
N GLU A 76 5.75 -5.67 15.44
CA GLU A 76 7.03 -5.76 14.73
C GLU A 76 8.20 -5.38 15.65
N ASN A 77 9.36 -6.01 15.48
CA ASN A 77 10.56 -5.74 16.25
C ASN A 77 11.79 -6.08 15.39
N PHE A 78 11.93 -5.39 14.25
CA PHE A 78 13.03 -5.62 13.32
C PHE A 78 14.39 -5.28 13.93
N LYS A 79 14.41 -4.41 14.95
CA LYS A 79 15.60 -4.04 15.73
C LYS A 79 16.07 -5.16 16.65
N ASN A 80 15.20 -6.11 16.95
CA ASN A 80 15.45 -7.24 17.85
C ASN A 80 15.94 -6.81 19.26
N ASP A 81 15.40 -5.70 19.77
CA ASP A 81 15.77 -5.13 21.09
C ASP A 81 14.73 -5.43 22.19
N GLY A 82 13.59 -6.01 21.81
CA GLY A 82 12.50 -6.41 22.70
C GLY A 82 11.39 -5.36 22.81
N ILE A 83 11.51 -4.25 22.09
CA ILE A 83 10.51 -3.18 22.05
C ILE A 83 9.69 -3.34 20.77
N PRO A 84 8.36 -3.59 20.86
CA PRO A 84 7.54 -3.69 19.66
C PRO A 84 7.36 -2.31 19.02
N ALA A 85 7.08 -2.29 17.72
CA ALA A 85 6.75 -1.08 16.97
C ALA A 85 5.50 -0.37 17.52
N ALA A 86 4.63 -1.08 18.25
CA ALA A 86 3.37 -0.56 18.81
C ALA A 86 2.52 0.17 17.75
N ALA A 87 2.59 -0.35 16.51
CA ALA A 87 2.18 0.40 15.34
C ALA A 87 0.65 0.49 15.18
N TYR A 88 0.17 1.67 14.83
CA TYR A 88 -1.19 1.91 14.32
C TYR A 88 -1.15 2.98 13.22
N THR A 89 -2.15 3.00 12.34
CA THR A 89 -2.12 3.86 11.15
C THR A 89 -3.36 4.75 11.08
N ILE A 90 -3.13 6.05 10.86
CA ILE A 90 -4.16 7.03 10.57
C ILE A 90 -4.11 7.36 9.08
N ILE A 91 -5.22 7.16 8.37
CA ILE A 91 -5.33 7.44 6.94
C ILE A 91 -6.24 8.65 6.74
N ASN A 92 -5.70 9.71 6.16
CA ASN A 92 -6.46 10.90 5.77
C ASN A 92 -6.58 10.95 4.25
N LEU A 93 -7.81 10.86 3.74
CA LEU A 93 -8.12 10.95 2.31
C LEU A 93 -8.94 12.22 2.03
N ASN A 94 -8.50 13.02 1.07
CA ASN A 94 -9.29 14.13 0.53
C ASN A 94 -9.30 14.10 -1.01
N LYS A 95 -9.77 15.17 -1.66
CA LYS A 95 -9.91 15.24 -3.12
C LYS A 95 -8.57 15.37 -3.86
N GLN A 96 -7.50 15.74 -3.17
CA GLN A 96 -6.19 16.07 -3.73
C GLN A 96 -5.13 15.03 -3.37
N GLN A 97 -5.22 14.41 -2.20
CA GLN A 97 -4.19 13.51 -1.70
C GLN A 97 -4.73 12.46 -0.72
N ILE A 98 -3.93 11.41 -0.56
CA ILE A 98 -3.99 10.48 0.56
C ILE A 98 -2.73 10.64 1.41
N ILE A 99 -2.90 10.69 2.72
CA ILE A 99 -1.81 10.68 3.71
C ILE A 99 -1.98 9.42 4.57
N VAL A 100 -0.92 8.62 4.64
CA VAL A 100 -0.85 7.41 5.46
C VAL A 100 0.18 7.68 6.56
N ASP A 101 -0.30 7.86 7.78
CA ASP A 101 0.49 8.26 8.94
C ASP A 101 0.59 7.09 9.92
N ILE A 102 1.74 6.44 9.96
CA ILE A 102 2.02 5.28 10.81
C ILE A 102 2.66 5.80 12.09
N GLN A 103 2.02 5.47 13.21
CA GLN A 103 2.39 5.88 14.56
C GLN A 103 2.97 4.70 15.33
N GLY A 104 3.58 4.97 16.48
CA GLY A 104 4.21 3.96 17.33
C GLY A 104 5.68 4.28 17.59
N ASN A 105 6.45 3.26 17.95
CA ASN A 105 7.88 3.36 18.26
C ASN A 105 8.75 3.45 16.99
N ASP A 106 8.20 3.09 15.83
CA ASP A 106 8.83 3.21 14.51
C ASP A 106 7.91 3.95 13.52
N PRO A 107 7.68 5.27 13.72
CA PRO A 107 6.73 6.02 12.92
C PRO A 107 7.24 6.27 11.50
N GLU A 108 6.31 6.35 10.55
CA GLU A 108 6.59 6.63 9.13
C GLU A 108 5.41 7.36 8.52
N LYS A 109 5.65 8.22 7.53
CA LYS A 109 4.57 9.01 6.92
C LYS A 109 4.71 9.08 5.41
N PHE A 110 3.70 8.58 4.73
CA PHE A 110 3.60 8.69 3.27
C PHE A 110 2.52 9.69 2.86
N SER A 111 2.79 10.44 1.80
CA SER A 111 1.80 11.25 1.10
C SER A 111 1.82 10.93 -0.38
N PHE A 112 0.64 10.90 -1.00
CA PHE A 112 0.52 10.71 -2.44
C PHE A 112 -0.56 11.62 -3.01
N ASN A 113 -0.18 12.42 -4.00
CA ASN A 113 -1.10 13.30 -4.72
C ASN A 113 -1.95 12.49 -5.69
N LEU A 114 -3.26 12.58 -5.54
CA LEU A 114 -4.22 11.93 -6.41
C LEU A 114 -4.33 12.74 -7.71
N THR A 115 -3.84 12.16 -8.80
CA THR A 115 -4.20 12.66 -10.13
C THR A 115 -5.65 12.28 -10.39
N ARG A 116 -6.52 13.28 -10.55
CA ARG A 116 -7.86 13.02 -11.04
C ARG A 116 -7.73 12.43 -12.45
N PHE A 117 -8.40 11.29 -12.69
CA PHE A 117 -8.66 10.84 -14.05
C PHE A 117 -9.36 12.00 -14.77
N SER A 118 -8.67 12.61 -15.75
CA SER A 118 -9.37 13.42 -16.74
C SER A 118 -10.37 12.50 -17.43
N PRO A 119 -11.67 12.82 -17.49
CA PRO A 119 -12.56 12.04 -18.33
C PRO A 119 -12.11 12.30 -19.77
N ILE A 120 -11.40 11.34 -20.38
CA ILE A 120 -11.13 11.34 -21.83
C ILE A 120 -12.43 10.97 -22.58
N TRP A 121 -13.55 11.58 -22.20
CA TRP A 121 -14.80 11.57 -22.93
C TRP A 121 -15.28 13.02 -23.07
N SER A 122 -14.43 13.83 -23.69
CA SER A 122 -14.86 15.07 -24.35
C SER A 122 -15.20 14.73 -25.81
N PHE A 123 -16.47 14.89 -26.16
CA PHE A 123 -17.03 14.97 -27.52
C PHE A 123 -16.94 13.72 -28.41
N ILE A 124 -18.06 12.99 -28.49
CA ILE A 124 -18.69 12.73 -29.79
C ILE A 124 -20.16 13.16 -29.64
N ARG A 125 -20.58 14.09 -30.49
CA ARG A 125 -21.98 14.50 -30.68
C ARG A 125 -22.76 13.37 -31.35
#